data_AF-A0A518CQG9-F1
#
_entry.id   AF-A0A518CQG9-F1
#
_cell.length_a   1.000
_cell.length_b   1.000
_cell.length_c   1.000
_cell.angle_alpha   90.00
_cell.angle_beta   90.00
_cell.angle_gamma   90.00
#
_symmetry.space_group_name_H-M   'P 1'
#
loop_
_entity.id
_entity.type
_entity.pdbx_description
1 polymer ?
#
loop_
_entity_poly.entity_id
_entity_poly.type
_entity_poly.pdbx_seq_one_letter_code
_entity_poly.pdbx_strand_id
1 'polypeptide(L)'
;MTGSEYASPDDNDQFEQLPAELSMDETDINLRAYLSRLTDDHLQQYQPDWSDKKVIEWDGNFRNNGNLMLVCCERDVDVSEFRRVLEEHIQFRTLSNPAK
;
A
#
# COMPACT_ATOMS: atom_id res chain seq x y z
N MET A 1 33.70 -16.86 22.08
CA MET A 1 33.29 -16.55 20.69
C MET A 1 32.14 -15.57 20.81
N THR A 2 32.38 -14.28 21.04
CA THR A 2 32.63 -13.20 20.05
C THR A 2 31.65 -13.24 18.88
N GLY A 3 30.73 -12.27 18.84
CA GLY A 3 29.90 -11.99 17.66
C GLY A 3 28.52 -11.36 17.96
N SER A 4 28.45 -10.32 18.79
CA SER A 4 27.35 -9.35 18.71
C SER A 4 27.70 -8.38 17.58
N GLU A 5 27.21 -8.67 16.38
CA GLU A 5 27.27 -7.87 15.15
C GLU A 5 26.04 -8.39 14.37
N TYR A 6 25.02 -7.61 14.00
CA TYR A 6 25.06 -6.41 13.17
C TYR A 6 23.93 -5.45 13.57
N ALA A 7 24.23 -4.16 13.47
CA ALA A 7 23.27 -3.08 13.58
C ALA A 7 22.30 -3.05 12.38
N SER A 8 21.05 -2.76 12.71
CA SER A 8 20.03 -2.04 11.93
C SER A 8 19.73 -2.51 10.49
N PRO A 9 18.58 -3.15 10.25
CA PRO A 9 17.78 -2.71 9.13
C PRO A 9 17.16 -1.36 9.52
N ASP A 10 17.35 -0.36 8.66
CA ASP A 10 16.45 0.77 8.58
C ASP A 10 15.06 0.18 8.27
N ASP A 11 14.31 -0.17 9.32
CA ASP A 11 12.99 -0.82 9.27
C ASP A 11 11.93 0.23 8.90
N ASN A 12 12.18 0.96 7.81
CA ASN A 12 11.22 1.88 7.21
C ASN A 12 10.39 1.16 6.14
N ASP A 13 10.16 -0.14 6.32
CA ASP A 13 9.32 -1.01 5.47
C ASP A 13 8.36 -1.86 6.32
N GLN A 14 8.06 -1.39 7.53
CA GLN A 14 7.27 -2.13 8.52
C GLN A 14 5.78 -2.27 8.17
N PHE A 15 5.33 -1.75 7.02
CA PHE A 15 3.95 -1.87 6.56
C PHE A 15 3.62 -3.26 6.01
N GLU A 16 4.60 -3.92 5.40
CA GLU A 16 4.47 -5.29 4.86
C GLU A 16 4.51 -6.35 5.98
N GLN A 17 4.98 -5.98 7.17
CA GLN A 17 5.22 -6.90 8.31
C GLN A 17 4.30 -6.65 9.52
N LEU A 18 3.24 -5.84 9.39
CA LEU A 18 2.27 -5.66 10.47
C LEU A 18 1.68 -7.01 10.92
N PRO A 19 1.55 -7.26 12.24
CA PRO A 19 1.09 -8.54 12.75
C PRO A 19 -0.30 -8.86 12.18
N ALA A 20 -0.39 -10.07 11.62
CA ALA A 20 -1.51 -10.69 10.94
C ALA A 20 -2.74 -10.94 11.85
N GLU A 21 -3.21 -9.92 12.58
CA GLU A 21 -4.51 -10.00 13.28
C GLU A 21 -5.70 -9.91 12.30
N LEU A 22 -5.42 -9.59 11.04
CA LEU A 22 -6.31 -9.77 9.89
C LEU A 22 -5.64 -10.80 8.99
N SER A 23 -6.33 -11.89 8.67
CA SER A 23 -5.92 -12.82 7.61
C SER A 23 -5.80 -12.04 6.31
N MET A 24 -4.61 -11.53 6.00
CA MET A 24 -4.33 -10.86 4.74
C MET A 24 -4.16 -11.95 3.70
N ASP A 25 -5.12 -12.05 2.79
CA ASP A 25 -5.04 -12.91 1.62
C ASP A 25 -3.87 -12.44 0.70
N GLU A 26 -3.42 -13.29 -0.23
CA GLU A 26 -2.26 -12.95 -1.09
C GLU A 26 -2.49 -11.65 -1.87
N THR A 27 -3.75 -11.35 -2.16
CA THR A 27 -4.20 -10.11 -2.80
C THR A 27 -3.83 -8.87 -1.97
N ASP A 28 -4.10 -8.90 -0.67
CA ASP A 28 -3.83 -7.78 0.24
C ASP A 28 -2.34 -7.50 0.36
N ILE A 29 -1.53 -8.57 0.42
CA ILE A 29 -0.06 -8.46 0.47
C ILE A 29 0.46 -7.82 -0.82
N ASN A 30 0.05 -8.32 -1.99
CA ASN A 30 0.49 -7.77 -3.26
C ASN A 30 0.00 -6.32 -3.45
N LEU A 31 -1.19 -5.98 -2.95
CA LEU A 31 -1.75 -4.64 -3.06
C LEU A 31 -0.92 -3.64 -2.24
N ARG A 32 -0.54 -4.01 -1.02
CA ARG A 32 0.35 -3.20 -0.19
C ARG A 32 1.73 -3.05 -0.79
N ALA A 33 2.29 -4.12 -1.36
CA ALA A 33 3.56 -4.06 -2.08
C ALA A 33 3.46 -3.13 -3.32
N TYR A 34 2.33 -3.12 -4.02
CA TYR A 34 2.09 -2.17 -5.11
C TYR A 34 2.04 -0.72 -4.61
N LEU A 35 1.33 -0.47 -3.51
CA LEU A 35 1.25 0.86 -2.90
C LEU A 35 2.61 1.34 -2.36
N SER A 36 3.41 0.44 -1.78
CA SER A 36 4.78 0.74 -1.31
C SER A 36 5.70 1.18 -2.46
N ARG A 37 5.47 0.67 -3.67
CA ARG A 37 6.18 1.12 -4.89
C ARG A 37 5.75 2.50 -5.36
N LEU A 38 4.60 3.01 -4.92
CA LEU A 38 4.18 4.38 -5.25
C LEU A 38 5.00 5.37 -4.43
N THR A 39 5.60 6.34 -5.11
CA THR A 39 6.36 7.42 -4.47
C THR A 39 5.44 8.31 -3.63
N ASP A 40 5.98 8.90 -2.55
CA ASP A 40 5.27 9.87 -1.70
C ASP A 40 4.59 10.98 -2.49
N ASP A 41 5.26 11.51 -3.51
CA ASP A 41 4.73 12.58 -4.37
C ASP A 41 3.44 12.13 -5.06
N HIS A 42 3.42 10.88 -5.53
CA HIS A 42 2.24 10.31 -6.15
C HIS A 42 1.11 10.18 -5.12
N LEU A 43 1.40 9.58 -3.96
CA LEU A 43 0.42 9.41 -2.87
C LEU A 43 -0.12 10.76 -2.35
N GLN A 44 0.67 11.83 -2.35
CA GLN A 44 0.23 13.17 -1.95
C GLN A 44 -0.74 13.82 -2.94
N GLN A 45 -0.73 13.40 -4.20
CA GLN A 45 -1.70 13.88 -5.19
C GLN A 45 -3.09 13.27 -4.96
N TYR A 46 -3.16 12.09 -4.33
CA TYR A 46 -4.42 11.44 -4.01
C TYR A 46 -5.28 12.31 -3.11
N GLN A 47 -6.56 12.45 -3.47
CA GLN A 47 -7.55 13.14 -2.63
C GLN A 47 -8.70 12.18 -2.30
N PRO A 48 -9.10 12.06 -1.02
CA PRO A 48 -10.17 11.16 -0.60
C PRO A 48 -11.55 11.58 -1.13
N ASP A 49 -11.71 12.83 -1.57
CA ASP A 49 -12.96 13.33 -2.20
C ASP A 49 -13.08 12.91 -3.67
N TRP A 50 -12.04 12.33 -4.28
CA TRP A 50 -12.09 11.91 -5.67
C TRP A 50 -13.14 10.84 -5.91
N SER A 51 -13.82 10.92 -7.05
CA SER A 51 -14.68 9.84 -7.52
C SER A 51 -13.85 8.64 -7.97
N ASP A 52 -14.46 7.46 -7.94
CA ASP A 52 -13.79 6.20 -8.29
C ASP A 52 -13.14 6.24 -9.69
N LYS A 53 -13.86 6.82 -10.66
CA LYS A 53 -13.33 7.04 -12.00
C LYS A 53 -12.07 7.92 -12.02
N LYS A 54 -12.02 8.94 -11.16
CA LYS A 54 -10.87 9.84 -11.08
C LYS A 54 -9.66 9.14 -10.46
N VAL A 55 -9.87 8.29 -9.47
CA VAL A 55 -8.83 7.43 -8.87
C VAL A 55 -8.31 6.45 -9.92
N ILE A 56 -9.19 5.82 -10.70
CA ILE A 56 -8.84 4.92 -11.80
C ILE A 56 -7.97 5.62 -12.85
N GLU A 57 -8.34 6.82 -13.29
CA GLU A 57 -7.57 7.60 -14.26
C GLU A 57 -6.24 8.10 -13.68
N TRP A 58 -6.19 8.40 -12.38
CA TRP A 58 -4.98 8.85 -11.70
C TRP A 58 -3.95 7.73 -11.55
N ASP A 59 -4.38 6.56 -11.05
CA ASP A 59 -3.51 5.41 -10.88
C ASP A 59 -3.05 4.85 -12.23
N GLY A 60 -3.93 4.85 -13.25
CA GLY A 60 -3.59 4.44 -14.61
C GLY A 60 -3.29 2.94 -14.76
N ASN A 61 -3.34 2.17 -13.66
CA ASN A 61 -3.11 0.74 -13.62
C ASN A 61 -4.43 -0.05 -13.46
N PHE A 62 -5.60 0.60 -13.44
CA PHE A 62 -6.90 -0.05 -13.46
C PHE A 62 -7.31 -0.53 -14.87
N ARG A 63 -8.01 -1.67 -14.93
CA ARG A 63 -8.67 -2.18 -16.14
C ARG A 63 -9.91 -1.36 -16.49
N ASN A 64 -10.37 -1.49 -17.74
CA ASN A 64 -11.66 -0.93 -18.19
C ASN A 64 -12.89 -1.41 -17.39
N ASN A 65 -12.75 -2.49 -16.62
CA ASN A 65 -13.78 -3.01 -15.73
C ASN A 65 -13.81 -2.33 -14.34
N GLY A 66 -12.85 -1.46 -14.02
CA GLY A 66 -12.76 -0.81 -12.70
C GLY A 66 -11.96 -1.60 -11.65
N ASN A 67 -11.31 -2.70 -12.06
CA ASN A 67 -10.45 -3.52 -11.20
C ASN A 67 -8.97 -3.21 -11.44
N LEU A 68 -8.18 -3.18 -10.37
CA LEU A 68 -6.75 -2.90 -10.43
C LEU A 68 -6.00 -4.02 -11.18
N MET A 69 -5.08 -3.68 -12.09
CA MET A 69 -4.16 -4.64 -12.70
C MET A 69 -3.07 -5.01 -11.71
N LEU A 70 -3.41 -5.87 -10.77
CA LEU A 70 -2.44 -6.47 -9.88
C LEU A 70 -2.01 -7.85 -10.40
N VAL A 71 -0.71 -8.12 -10.37
CA VAL A 71 -0.17 -9.41 -10.78
C VAL A 71 -0.27 -10.36 -9.58
N CYS A 72 -0.82 -11.56 -9.80
CA CYS A 72 -0.92 -12.62 -8.80
C CYS A 72 -1.87 -12.30 -7.62
N CYS A 73 -3.13 -11.99 -7.92
CA CYS A 73 -4.20 -11.94 -6.92
C CYS A 73 -5.13 -13.14 -6.99
N GLU A 74 -5.64 -13.54 -5.84
CA GLU A 74 -6.71 -14.53 -5.70
C GLU A 74 -8.09 -13.92 -6.00
N ARG A 75 -8.23 -12.60 -5.84
CA ARG A 75 -9.48 -11.84 -6.08
C ARG A 75 -9.21 -10.54 -6.83
N ASP A 76 -10.19 -10.09 -7.61
CA ASP A 76 -10.15 -8.78 -8.23
C ASP A 76 -10.27 -7.68 -7.16
N VAL A 77 -9.42 -6.66 -7.25
CA VAL A 77 -9.45 -5.49 -6.35
C VAL A 77 -10.22 -4.38 -7.04
N ASP A 78 -11.40 -4.05 -6.51
CA ASP A 78 -12.16 -2.88 -6.93
C ASP A 78 -11.53 -1.59 -6.38
N VAL A 79 -11.81 -0.48 -7.07
CA VAL A 79 -11.41 0.87 -6.67
C VAL A 79 -11.78 1.21 -5.22
N SER A 80 -12.92 0.75 -4.71
CA SER A 80 -13.33 0.98 -3.31
C SER A 80 -12.38 0.33 -2.32
N GLU A 81 -11.91 -0.88 -2.62
CA GLU A 81 -10.96 -1.60 -1.78
C GLU A 81 -9.56 -0.99 -1.89
N PHE A 82 -9.13 -0.68 -3.12
CA PHE A 82 -7.88 0.03 -3.35
C PHE A 82 -7.79 1.30 -2.53
N ARG A 83 -8.84 2.12 -2.53
CA ARG A 83 -8.91 3.37 -1.75
C ARG A 83 -8.78 3.12 -0.26
N ARG A 84 -9.48 2.12 0.26
CA ARG A 84 -9.43 1.76 1.68
C ARG A 84 -8.00 1.42 2.11
N VAL A 85 -7.32 0.55 1.36
CA VAL A 85 -5.95 0.12 1.68
C VAL A 85 -4.94 1.26 1.43
N LEU A 86 -5.16 2.10 0.42
CA LEU A 86 -4.38 3.31 0.17
C LEU A 86 -4.44 4.29 1.34
N GLU A 87 -5.64 4.56 1.86
CA GLU A 87 -5.82 5.41 3.04
C GLU A 87 -5.15 4.82 4.28
N GLU A 88 -5.27 3.50 4.50
CA GLU A 88 -4.56 2.80 5.57
C GLU A 88 -3.03 2.93 5.42
N HIS A 89 -2.50 2.81 4.19
CA HIS A 89 -1.08 2.99 3.90
C HIS A 89 -0.61 4.43 4.17
N ILE A 90 -1.35 5.43 3.72
CA ILE A 90 -1.03 6.85 3.96
C ILE A 90 -1.07 7.16 5.47
N GLN A 91 -2.09 6.67 6.18
CA GLN A 91 -2.20 6.83 7.63
C GLN A 91 -1.03 6.16 8.35
N PHE A 92 -0.70 4.91 7.99
CA PHE A 92 0.41 4.19 8.58
C PHE A 92 1.76 4.89 8.34
N ARG A 93 1.97 5.42 7.14
CA ARG A 93 3.17 6.18 6.79
C ARG A 93 3.27 7.50 7.54
N THR A 94 2.14 8.18 7.73
CA THR A 94 2.05 9.40 8.55
C THR A 94 2.31 9.10 10.04
N LEU A 95 1.83 7.96 10.53
CA LEU A 95 2.04 7.50 11.91
C LEU A 95 3.48 7.00 12.16
N SER A 96 4.08 6.32 11.18
CA SER A 96 5.45 5.77 11.26
C SER A 96 6.52 6.82 11.02
N ASN A 97 6.16 7.96 10.41
CA ASN A 97 7.02 9.12 10.30
C ASN A 97 6.49 10.27 11.18
N PRO A 98 6.47 10.12 12.53
CA PRO A 98 6.25 11.27 13.37
C PRO A 98 7.47 12.17 13.17
N ALA A 99 7.22 13.41 12.75
CA ALA A 99 8.26 14.41 12.52
C ALA A 99 9.39 14.33 13.57
N LYS A 100 10.61 14.16 13.04
CA LYS A 100 11.89 14.34 13.72
C LYS A 100 11.95 15.62 14.55
#